data_AF-A0A3C1JDR4-F1
#
_entry.id   AF-A0A3C1JDR4-F1
#
_cell.length_a   1.000
_cell.length_b   1.000
_cell.length_c   1.000
_cell.angle_alpha   90.00
_cell.angle_beta   90.00
_cell.angle_gamma   90.00
#
_symmetry.space_group_name_H-M   'P 1'
#
loop_
_entity.id
_entity.type
_entity.pdbx_description
1 polymer ?
#
loop_
_entity_poly.entity_id
_entity_poly.type
_entity_poly.pdbx_seq_one_letter_code
_entity_poly.pdbx_strand_id
1 'polypeptide(L)'
;MIKASDFTAGRAALFLWHWVLTGFFLGTLTLMGPVRWATNYARGAGWSGLAEKLLVLAFIGALAAVSLLLARLLTLRTEAAAGRRRYALPALSLALFAAALWFWMNPKLMIDAGMKTTSESSAWSEFVFGPYPEKERLAGLKAEGYSAVISLLSPAVVPFEPVLLALERDAAREAGLELIHIPMLPWVSSNDHVTARLKELERRGPGKYYVHCYLGKDRVNVFKRLLAAASGGAVKNLDASSARTLKGLKSFERGAITELERDVYLTPYPTDEEFFGYILNGTVHTLVSLLDPANPDNLPWIKKEEAIAEKYGLALVSCPWVSLGEGARKTAMKDIRAVKKPAVVHAFLSKAPECEDFAAYYAAAKAK
;
A
#
# COMPACT_ATOMS: atom_id res chain seq x y z
N MET A 1 1.97 -22.36 -40.08
CA MET A 1 0.99 -23.29 -39.48
C MET A 1 1.74 -24.34 -38.68
N ILE A 2 1.61 -24.32 -37.36
CA ILE A 2 2.19 -25.35 -36.48
C ILE A 2 1.23 -26.53 -36.53
N LYS A 3 1.71 -27.74 -36.83
CA LYS A 3 0.89 -28.95 -36.68
C LYS A 3 0.70 -29.20 -35.19
N ALA A 4 -0.53 -29.47 -34.75
CA ALA A 4 -0.85 -29.77 -33.35
C ALA A 4 -0.04 -30.97 -32.77
N SER A 5 0.63 -31.75 -33.63
CA SER A 5 1.50 -32.87 -33.29
C SER A 5 2.87 -32.50 -32.66
N ASP A 6 3.24 -31.22 -32.60
CA ASP A 6 4.58 -30.79 -32.17
C ASP A 6 4.67 -30.37 -30.69
N PHE A 7 3.62 -30.56 -29.90
CA PHE A 7 3.57 -30.18 -28.48
C PHE A 7 3.87 -31.39 -27.59
N THR A 8 5.15 -31.65 -27.34
CA THR A 8 5.56 -32.67 -26.36
C THR A 8 5.52 -32.09 -24.94
N ALA A 9 5.24 -32.93 -23.93
CA ALA A 9 5.26 -32.50 -22.54
C ALA A 9 6.63 -31.91 -22.13
N GLY A 10 7.74 -32.43 -22.67
CA GLY A 10 9.09 -31.91 -22.44
C GLY A 10 9.28 -30.49 -23.00
N ARG A 11 8.81 -30.22 -24.22
CA ARG A 11 8.84 -28.88 -24.82
C ARG A 11 8.00 -27.89 -24.01
N ALA A 12 6.81 -28.32 -23.57
CA ALA A 12 5.94 -27.49 -22.74
C ALA A 12 6.61 -27.14 -21.40
N ALA A 13 7.22 -28.11 -20.71
CA ALA A 13 7.94 -27.88 -19.47
C ALA A 13 9.14 -26.93 -19.65
N LEU A 14 9.91 -27.11 -20.73
CA LEU A 14 11.06 -26.24 -21.03
C LEU A 14 10.62 -24.81 -21.38
N PHE A 15 9.51 -24.66 -22.10
CA PHE A 15 8.91 -23.37 -22.37
C PHE A 15 8.47 -22.67 -21.09
N LEU A 16 7.75 -23.37 -20.21
CA LEU A 16 7.32 -22.83 -18.92
C LEU A 16 8.52 -22.46 -18.03
N TRP A 17 9.58 -23.26 -18.03
CA TRP A 17 10.83 -22.97 -17.32
C TRP A 17 11.42 -21.64 -17.77
N HIS A 18 11.63 -21.45 -19.07
CA HIS A 18 12.13 -20.18 -19.59
C HIS A 18 11.17 -19.03 -19.31
N TRP A 19 9.87 -19.23 -19.53
CA TRP A 19 8.87 -18.17 -19.39
C TRP A 19 8.77 -17.66 -17.96
N VAL A 20 8.68 -18.54 -16.97
CA VAL A 20 8.62 -18.15 -15.55
C VAL A 20 9.91 -17.44 -15.12
N LEU A 21 11.08 -18.03 -15.38
CA LEU A 21 12.35 -17.50 -14.89
C LEU A 21 12.73 -16.18 -15.55
N THR A 22 12.72 -16.14 -16.88
CA THR A 22 13.03 -14.90 -17.61
C THR A 22 11.94 -13.87 -17.49
N GLY A 23 10.66 -14.29 -17.42
CA GLY A 23 9.53 -13.39 -17.21
C GLY A 23 9.61 -12.69 -15.86
N PHE A 24 10.00 -13.39 -14.79
CA PHE A 24 10.23 -12.77 -13.49
C PHE A 24 11.38 -11.76 -13.50
N PHE A 25 12.50 -12.09 -14.14
CA PHE A 25 13.63 -11.17 -14.30
C PHE A 25 13.24 -9.92 -15.11
N LEU A 26 12.63 -10.10 -16.28
CA LEU A 26 12.13 -9.00 -17.11
C LEU A 26 11.09 -8.16 -16.36
N GLY A 27 10.17 -8.80 -15.63
CA GLY A 27 9.19 -8.12 -14.81
C GLY A 27 9.83 -7.23 -13.75
N THR A 28 10.90 -7.70 -13.12
CA THR A 28 11.69 -6.91 -12.17
C THR A 28 12.30 -5.67 -12.85
N LEU A 29 12.95 -5.84 -14.01
CA LEU A 29 13.52 -4.72 -14.77
C LEU A 29 12.45 -3.72 -15.23
N THR A 30 11.33 -4.22 -15.75
CA THR A 30 10.21 -3.40 -16.22
C THR A 30 9.60 -2.60 -15.08
N LEU A 31 9.38 -3.23 -13.92
CA LEU A 31 8.81 -2.57 -12.75
C LEU A 31 9.74 -1.49 -12.20
N MET A 32 11.03 -1.80 -12.04
CA MET A 32 12.01 -0.91 -11.43
C MET A 32 12.48 0.23 -12.33
N GLY A 33 12.49 0.02 -13.64
CA GLY A 33 12.87 1.05 -14.61
C GLY A 33 11.65 1.69 -15.29
N PRO A 34 11.21 1.18 -16.45
CA PRO A 34 10.19 1.81 -17.28
C PRO A 34 8.90 2.17 -16.55
N VAL A 35 8.31 1.26 -15.77
CA VAL A 35 7.03 1.51 -15.08
C VAL A 35 7.20 2.59 -14.02
N ARG A 36 8.24 2.51 -13.18
CA ARG A 36 8.52 3.52 -12.16
C ARG A 36 8.77 4.90 -12.79
N TRP A 37 9.60 4.96 -13.82
CA TRP A 37 9.88 6.21 -14.53
C TRP A 37 8.61 6.79 -15.16
N ALA A 38 7.84 5.97 -15.87
CA ALA A 38 6.65 6.41 -16.58
C ALA A 38 5.52 6.85 -15.62
N THR A 39 5.33 6.15 -14.50
CA THR A 39 4.35 6.53 -13.47
C THR A 39 4.75 7.82 -12.76
N ASN A 40 6.04 7.98 -12.43
CA ASN A 40 6.54 9.24 -11.85
C ASN A 40 6.38 10.42 -12.83
N TYR A 41 6.71 10.21 -14.10
CA TYR A 41 6.52 11.22 -15.15
C TYR A 41 5.03 11.57 -15.32
N ALA A 42 4.17 10.55 -15.44
CA ALA A 42 2.72 10.74 -15.58
C ALA A 42 2.15 11.56 -14.41
N ARG A 43 2.54 11.24 -13.17
CA ARG A 43 2.13 12.00 -11.98
C ARG A 43 2.66 13.43 -11.98
N GLY A 44 3.94 13.62 -12.32
CA GLY A 44 4.56 14.95 -12.42
C GLY A 44 3.92 15.82 -13.52
N ALA A 45 3.47 15.21 -14.60
CA ALA A 45 2.76 15.86 -15.70
C ALA A 45 1.24 16.00 -15.43
N GLY A 46 0.74 15.62 -14.26
CA GLY A 46 -0.67 15.72 -13.90
C GLY A 46 -1.60 14.82 -14.73
N TRP A 47 -1.09 13.72 -15.26
CA TRP A 47 -1.91 12.76 -16.00
C TRP A 47 -3.01 12.19 -15.11
N SER A 48 -4.14 11.87 -15.73
CA SER A 48 -5.24 11.27 -14.97
C SER A 48 -4.93 9.83 -14.54
N GLY A 49 -5.49 9.39 -13.41
CA GLY A 49 -5.29 8.03 -12.91
C GLY A 49 -5.65 6.91 -13.91
N LEU A 50 -6.64 7.14 -14.79
CA LEU A 50 -6.97 6.20 -15.87
C LEU A 50 -5.83 6.08 -16.90
N ALA A 51 -5.20 7.21 -17.27
CA ALA A 51 -4.08 7.22 -18.20
C ALA A 51 -2.85 6.54 -17.59
N GLU A 52 -2.57 6.80 -16.31
CA GLU A 52 -1.52 6.08 -15.56
C GLU A 52 -1.80 4.56 -15.53
N LYS A 53 -3.03 4.16 -15.23
CA LYS A 53 -3.43 2.73 -15.21
C LYS A 53 -3.29 2.09 -16.58
N LEU A 54 -3.75 2.74 -17.65
CA LEU A 54 -3.60 2.24 -19.03
C LEU A 54 -2.14 2.13 -19.45
N LEU A 55 -1.31 3.09 -19.04
CA LEU A 55 0.14 3.06 -19.29
C LEU A 55 0.80 1.86 -18.60
N VAL A 56 0.48 1.62 -17.32
CA VAL A 56 0.97 0.44 -16.59
C VAL A 56 0.48 -0.86 -17.25
N LEU A 57 -0.80 -0.93 -17.64
CA LEU A 57 -1.35 -2.08 -18.35
C LEU A 57 -0.67 -2.32 -19.70
N ALA A 58 -0.33 -1.25 -20.43
CA ALA A 58 0.42 -1.35 -21.69
C ALA A 58 1.82 -1.94 -21.45
N PHE A 59 2.52 -1.52 -20.39
CA PHE A 59 3.79 -2.14 -19.99
C PHE A 59 3.64 -3.61 -19.60
N ILE A 60 2.59 -3.98 -18.86
CA ILE A 60 2.31 -5.38 -18.50
C ILE A 60 2.02 -6.21 -19.75
N GLY A 61 1.20 -5.70 -20.68
CA GLY A 61 0.91 -6.37 -21.95
C GLY A 61 2.16 -6.55 -22.81
N ALA A 62 2.99 -5.51 -22.93
CA ALA A 62 4.26 -5.57 -23.62
C ALA A 62 5.22 -6.59 -22.98
N LEU A 63 5.34 -6.59 -21.64
CA LEU A 63 6.12 -7.56 -20.89
C LEU A 63 5.64 -9.00 -21.12
N ALA A 64 4.32 -9.22 -21.09
CA ALA A 64 3.73 -10.54 -21.35
C ALA A 64 4.07 -11.03 -22.77
N ALA A 65 3.90 -10.17 -23.78
CA ALA A 65 4.23 -10.51 -25.17
C ALA A 65 5.74 -10.78 -25.35
N VAL A 66 6.60 -9.91 -24.84
CA VAL A 66 8.06 -10.05 -24.93
C VAL A 66 8.54 -11.30 -24.20
N SER A 67 8.03 -11.57 -22.99
CA SER A 67 8.41 -12.76 -22.22
C SER A 67 7.96 -14.05 -22.91
N LEU A 68 6.76 -14.09 -23.51
CA LEU A 68 6.27 -15.25 -24.28
C LEU A 68 7.13 -15.49 -25.53
N LEU A 69 7.45 -14.44 -26.29
CA LEU A 69 8.28 -14.54 -27.49
C LEU A 69 9.72 -14.98 -27.15
N LEU A 70 10.29 -14.41 -26.09
CA LEU A 70 11.61 -14.77 -25.61
C LEU A 70 11.65 -16.21 -25.12
N ALA A 71 10.69 -16.64 -24.32
CA ALA A 71 10.59 -18.02 -23.84
C ALA A 71 10.49 -19.02 -25.00
N ARG A 72 9.69 -18.69 -26.02
CA ARG A 72 9.58 -19.50 -27.23
C ARG A 72 10.92 -19.59 -27.96
N LEU A 73 11.58 -18.46 -28.17
CA LEU A 73 12.89 -18.42 -28.82
C LEU A 73 13.93 -19.24 -28.05
N LEU A 74 14.01 -19.07 -26.73
CA LEU A 74 14.93 -19.80 -25.86
C LEU A 74 14.66 -21.30 -25.88
N THR A 75 13.39 -21.71 -25.88
CA THR A 75 12.99 -23.12 -25.98
C THR A 75 13.48 -23.74 -27.28
N LEU A 76 13.18 -23.10 -28.42
CA LEU A 76 13.60 -23.59 -29.74
C LEU A 76 15.14 -23.67 -29.85
N ARG A 77 15.85 -22.68 -29.33
CA ARG A 77 17.32 -22.66 -29.32
C ARG A 77 17.91 -23.73 -28.41
N THR A 78 17.25 -24.02 -27.29
CA THR A 78 17.67 -25.06 -26.35
C THR A 78 17.48 -26.45 -26.95
N GLU A 79 16.37 -26.70 -27.64
CA GLU A 79 16.13 -27.97 -28.34
C GLU A 79 17.09 -28.19 -29.52
N ALA A 80 17.44 -27.13 -30.24
CA ALA A 80 18.40 -27.20 -31.34
C ALA A 80 19.86 -27.40 -30.87
N ALA A 81 20.14 -27.22 -29.57
CA ALA A 81 21.49 -27.34 -29.04
C ALA A 81 21.85 -28.80 -28.73
N ALA A 82 23.05 -29.21 -29.18
CA ALA A 82 23.58 -30.55 -28.93
C ALA A 82 24.52 -30.61 -27.72
N GLY A 83 24.64 -31.80 -27.13
CA GLY A 83 25.59 -32.08 -26.05
C GLY A 83 25.38 -31.21 -24.81
N ARG A 84 26.47 -30.80 -24.15
CA ARG A 84 26.42 -29.98 -22.92
C ARG A 84 25.82 -28.59 -23.13
N ARG A 85 25.84 -28.06 -24.36
CA ARG A 85 25.32 -26.71 -24.68
C ARG A 85 23.81 -26.59 -24.47
N ARG A 86 23.07 -27.71 -24.49
CA ARG A 86 21.62 -27.75 -24.20
C ARG A 86 21.25 -27.27 -22.79
N TYR A 87 22.21 -27.28 -21.86
CA TYR A 87 21.96 -26.81 -20.49
C TYR A 87 22.31 -25.34 -20.28
N ALA A 88 23.03 -24.70 -21.21
CA ALA A 88 23.53 -23.35 -21.05
C ALA A 88 22.39 -22.31 -20.95
N LEU A 89 21.38 -22.40 -21.83
CA LEU A 89 20.26 -21.45 -21.84
C LEU A 89 19.31 -21.63 -20.63
N PRO A 90 18.94 -22.86 -20.22
CA PRO A 90 18.21 -23.07 -18.96
C PRO A 90 18.98 -22.55 -17.74
N ALA A 91 20.30 -22.80 -17.67
CA ALA A 91 21.14 -22.31 -16.58
C ALA A 91 21.22 -20.78 -16.57
N LEU A 92 21.34 -20.13 -17.73
CA LEU A 92 21.31 -18.67 -17.84
C LEU A 92 19.97 -18.10 -17.38
N SER A 93 18.85 -18.73 -17.75
CA SER A 93 17.51 -18.30 -17.31
C SER A 93 17.37 -18.37 -15.79
N LEU A 94 17.90 -19.45 -15.18
CA LEU A 94 17.96 -19.59 -13.73
C LEU A 94 18.87 -18.55 -13.08
N ALA A 95 20.03 -18.25 -13.66
CA ALA A 95 20.93 -17.22 -13.16
C ALA A 95 20.29 -15.82 -13.18
N LEU A 96 19.56 -15.47 -14.27
CA LEU A 96 18.82 -14.21 -14.36
C LEU A 96 17.70 -14.14 -13.31
N PHE A 97 16.93 -15.23 -13.14
CA PHE A 97 15.93 -15.32 -12.09
C PHE A 97 16.55 -15.14 -10.70
N ALA A 98 17.65 -15.83 -10.42
CA ALA A 98 18.36 -15.73 -9.14
C ALA A 98 18.91 -14.31 -8.91
N ALA A 99 19.39 -13.63 -9.95
CA ALA A 99 19.83 -12.24 -9.85
C ALA A 99 18.66 -11.29 -9.53
N ALA A 100 17.49 -11.46 -10.16
CA ALA A 100 16.30 -10.69 -9.79
C ALA A 100 15.82 -11.00 -8.37
N LEU A 101 15.81 -12.28 -7.99
CA LEU A 101 15.46 -12.69 -6.62
C LEU A 101 16.41 -12.08 -5.59
N TRP A 102 17.72 -12.12 -5.85
CA TRP A 102 18.72 -11.46 -5.03
C TRP A 102 18.48 -9.96 -4.94
N PHE A 103 18.17 -9.29 -6.05
CA PHE A 103 17.81 -7.87 -6.05
C PHE A 103 16.61 -7.62 -5.12
N TRP A 104 15.54 -8.42 -5.22
CA TRP A 104 14.38 -8.34 -4.33
C TRP A 104 14.71 -8.62 -2.86
N MET A 105 15.75 -9.40 -2.59
CA MET A 105 16.23 -9.68 -1.23
C MET A 105 17.14 -8.58 -0.66
N ASN A 106 17.45 -7.52 -1.42
CA ASN A 106 18.29 -6.41 -0.99
C ASN A 106 17.51 -5.08 -1.04
N PRO A 107 16.67 -4.77 -0.03
CA PRO A 107 15.81 -3.59 -0.02
C PRO A 107 16.55 -2.26 -0.27
N LYS A 108 17.83 -2.16 0.16
CA LYS A 108 18.69 -0.98 -0.08
C LYS A 108 18.78 -0.57 -1.54
N LEU A 109 18.66 -1.52 -2.48
CA LEU A 109 18.73 -1.25 -3.92
C LEU A 109 17.43 -0.66 -4.47
N MET A 110 16.34 -0.72 -3.70
CA MET A 110 15.00 -0.23 -4.10
C MET A 110 14.60 1.07 -3.39
N ILE A 111 15.21 1.35 -2.24
CA ILE A 111 14.97 2.56 -1.48
C ILE A 111 15.48 3.76 -2.27
N ASP A 112 14.61 4.76 -2.46
CA ASP A 112 15.02 6.03 -3.06
C ASP A 112 16.09 6.70 -2.18
N ALA A 113 17.16 7.21 -2.78
CA ALA A 113 18.23 7.92 -2.07
C ALA A 113 17.74 9.16 -1.28
N GLY A 114 16.51 9.61 -1.53
CA GLY A 114 15.86 10.71 -0.81
C GLY A 114 14.90 10.30 0.31
N MET A 115 14.79 9.01 0.67
CA MET A 115 13.88 8.56 1.72
C MET A 115 14.36 9.05 3.09
N LYS A 116 13.65 10.04 3.65
CA LYS A 116 14.01 10.66 4.93
C LYS A 116 13.47 9.84 6.10
N THR A 117 14.28 9.68 7.14
CA THR A 117 13.78 9.23 8.44
C THR A 117 12.88 10.30 9.04
N THR A 118 11.76 9.89 9.62
CA THR A 118 10.84 10.80 10.31
C THR A 118 10.71 10.37 11.77
N SER A 119 10.63 11.32 12.69
CA SER A 119 10.48 11.04 14.12
C SER A 119 9.09 11.47 14.61
N GLU A 120 8.46 10.63 15.42
CA GLU A 120 7.29 10.97 16.22
C GLU A 120 7.63 10.70 17.69
N SER A 121 7.36 11.66 18.56
CA SER A 121 7.50 11.48 20.00
C SER A 121 6.10 11.34 20.61
N SER A 122 5.86 10.26 21.35
CA SER A 122 4.71 10.12 22.23
C SER A 122 5.08 10.61 23.63
N ALA A 123 4.08 10.74 24.51
CA ALA A 123 4.31 11.11 25.91
C ALA A 123 5.25 10.14 26.65
N TRP A 124 5.40 8.92 26.13
CA TRP A 124 6.16 7.85 26.77
C TRP A 124 7.35 7.38 25.96
N SER A 125 7.49 7.62 24.65
CA SER A 125 8.63 7.09 23.87
C SER A 125 8.91 7.86 22.58
N GLU A 126 10.10 7.67 22.02
CA GLU A 126 10.49 8.21 20.71
C GLU A 126 10.41 7.10 19.64
N PHE A 127 9.70 7.37 18.55
CA PHE A 127 9.56 6.47 17.41
C PHE A 127 10.21 7.11 16.18
N VAL A 128 11.22 6.47 15.62
CA VAL A 128 11.88 6.91 14.39
C VAL A 128 11.54 5.94 13.28
N PHE A 129 11.01 6.44 12.19
CA PHE A 129 10.53 5.66 11.06
C PHE A 129 11.53 5.72 9.92
N GLY A 130 11.76 4.58 9.26
CA GLY A 130 12.62 4.53 8.10
C GLY A 130 12.55 3.23 7.30
N PRO A 131 13.49 3.05 6.35
CA PRO A 131 13.59 1.84 5.54
C PRO A 131 13.99 0.61 6.35
N TYR A 132 13.94 -0.57 5.72
CA TYR A 132 14.49 -1.80 6.28
C TYR A 132 15.97 -1.64 6.70
N PRO A 133 16.32 -1.86 7.98
CA PRO A 133 17.67 -1.71 8.47
C PRO A 133 18.48 -2.99 8.23
N GLU A 134 19.55 -2.89 7.42
CA GLU A 134 20.55 -3.97 7.31
C GLU A 134 21.41 -4.06 8.59
N LYS A 135 22.25 -5.10 8.65
CA LYS A 135 23.07 -5.43 9.82
C LYS A 135 23.87 -4.25 10.36
N GLU A 136 24.53 -3.49 9.48
CA GLU A 136 25.33 -2.34 9.84
C GLU A 136 24.46 -1.21 10.43
N ARG A 137 23.24 -1.04 9.88
CA ARG A 137 22.29 -0.05 10.41
C ARG A 137 21.79 -0.46 11.79
N LEU A 138 21.53 -1.74 12.05
CA LEU A 138 21.12 -2.24 13.37
C LEU A 138 22.21 -1.99 14.43
N ALA A 139 23.47 -2.23 14.08
CA ALA A 139 24.59 -1.88 14.96
C ALA A 139 24.68 -0.37 15.22
N GLY A 140 24.49 0.45 14.18
CA GLY A 140 24.42 1.91 14.30
C GLY A 140 23.26 2.38 15.20
N LEU A 141 22.07 1.79 15.04
CA LEU A 141 20.91 2.07 15.90
C LEU A 141 21.22 1.75 17.38
N LYS A 142 21.90 0.63 17.66
CA LYS A 142 22.33 0.32 19.03
C LYS A 142 23.28 1.39 19.59
N ALA A 143 24.27 1.81 18.79
CA ALA A 143 25.22 2.84 19.16
C ALA A 143 24.56 4.23 19.37
N GLU A 144 23.50 4.52 18.62
CA GLU A 144 22.67 5.72 18.75
C GLU A 144 21.72 5.68 19.97
N GLY A 145 21.73 4.61 20.76
CA GLY A 145 20.94 4.48 21.98
C GLY A 145 19.51 3.98 21.76
N TYR A 146 19.19 3.37 20.62
CA TYR A 146 17.89 2.75 20.41
C TYR A 146 17.70 1.54 21.34
N SER A 147 16.51 1.45 21.92
CA SER A 147 16.11 0.35 22.80
C SER A 147 15.78 -0.91 22.00
N ALA A 148 15.06 -0.74 20.88
CA ALA A 148 14.63 -1.83 20.02
C ALA A 148 14.34 -1.36 18.59
N VAL A 149 14.31 -2.31 17.67
CA VAL A 149 13.77 -2.17 16.32
C VAL A 149 12.39 -2.85 16.27
N ILE A 150 11.41 -2.18 15.67
CA ILE A 150 10.04 -2.67 15.45
C ILE A 150 9.89 -3.00 13.97
N SER A 151 9.77 -4.29 13.67
CA SER A 151 9.57 -4.78 12.31
C SER A 151 8.09 -4.97 12.01
N LEU A 152 7.60 -4.25 10.99
CA LEU A 152 6.23 -4.38 10.47
C LEU A 152 6.11 -5.42 9.35
N LEU A 153 7.20 -6.14 9.05
CA LEU A 153 7.19 -7.23 8.08
C LEU A 153 6.31 -8.39 8.55
N SER A 154 5.67 -9.09 7.63
CA SER A 154 4.75 -10.18 7.91
C SER A 154 5.25 -11.48 7.27
N PRO A 155 5.28 -12.61 8.02
CA PRO A 155 5.65 -13.91 7.47
C PRO A 155 4.67 -14.42 6.41
N ALA A 156 3.48 -13.82 6.29
CA ALA A 156 2.52 -14.17 5.26
C ALA A 156 2.87 -13.58 3.87
N VAL A 157 3.78 -12.59 3.81
CA VAL A 157 4.19 -11.94 2.55
C VAL A 157 5.35 -12.70 1.93
N VAL A 158 5.04 -13.89 1.41
CA VAL A 158 6.00 -14.77 0.75
C VAL A 158 6.41 -14.26 -0.64
N PRO A 159 7.64 -14.56 -1.10
CA PRO A 159 8.71 -15.27 -0.38
C PRO A 159 9.67 -14.35 0.41
N PHE A 160 9.57 -13.03 0.26
CA PHE A 160 10.64 -12.12 0.64
C PHE A 160 10.68 -11.80 2.14
N GLU A 161 9.55 -11.42 2.73
CA GLU A 161 9.49 -10.93 4.11
C GLU A 161 9.89 -11.98 5.16
N PRO A 162 9.55 -13.29 5.02
CA PRO A 162 10.03 -14.32 5.94
C PRO A 162 11.55 -14.43 6.00
N VAL A 163 12.22 -14.37 4.85
CA VAL A 163 13.69 -14.48 4.77
C VAL A 163 14.34 -13.25 5.38
N LEU A 164 13.82 -12.05 5.06
CA LEU A 164 14.30 -10.80 5.66
C LEU A 164 14.11 -10.77 7.17
N LEU A 165 12.96 -11.22 7.68
CA LEU A 165 12.72 -11.33 9.12
C LEU A 165 13.71 -12.26 9.82
N ALA A 166 14.12 -13.36 9.19
CA ALA A 166 15.13 -14.25 9.76
C ALA A 166 16.50 -13.56 9.82
N LEU A 167 16.92 -12.91 8.73
CA LEU A 167 18.17 -12.15 8.68
C LEU A 167 18.19 -10.99 9.68
N GLU A 168 17.08 -10.27 9.80
CA GLU A 168 16.90 -9.18 10.76
C GLU A 168 17.03 -9.67 12.20
N ARG A 169 16.39 -10.80 12.54
CA ARG A 169 16.46 -11.40 13.88
C ARG A 169 17.88 -11.75 14.28
N ASP A 170 18.64 -12.36 13.37
CA ASP A 170 20.01 -12.76 13.66
C ASP A 170 20.93 -11.54 13.75
N ALA A 171 20.79 -10.57 12.85
CA ALA A 171 21.55 -9.32 12.89
C ALA A 171 21.24 -8.47 14.14
N ALA A 172 19.97 -8.40 14.56
CA ALA A 172 19.57 -7.67 15.78
C ALA A 172 20.16 -8.32 17.03
N ARG A 173 20.14 -9.66 17.09
CA ARG A 173 20.76 -10.44 18.17
C ARG A 173 22.27 -10.18 18.26
N GLU A 174 22.96 -10.21 17.12
CA GLU A 174 24.40 -9.90 17.05
C GLU A 174 24.71 -8.46 17.47
N ALA A 175 23.85 -7.50 17.12
CA ALA A 175 23.99 -6.10 17.50
C ALA A 175 23.61 -5.83 18.97
N GLY A 176 23.05 -6.81 19.70
CA GLY A 176 22.50 -6.60 21.04
C GLY A 176 21.32 -5.62 21.06
N LEU A 177 20.59 -5.52 19.94
CA LEU A 177 19.39 -4.71 19.78
C LEU A 177 18.18 -5.63 19.81
N GLU A 178 17.16 -5.28 20.59
CA GLU A 178 15.94 -6.09 20.62
C GLU A 178 15.14 -5.92 19.33
N LEU A 179 14.63 -7.04 18.81
CA LEU A 179 13.69 -7.06 17.71
C LEU A 179 12.28 -7.30 18.24
N ILE A 180 11.40 -6.31 18.07
CA ILE A 180 9.98 -6.39 18.37
C ILE A 180 9.23 -6.59 17.07
N HIS A 181 8.53 -7.71 16.95
CA HIS A 181 7.81 -8.08 15.72
C HIS A 181 6.32 -7.75 15.84
N ILE A 182 5.85 -6.80 15.01
CA ILE A 182 4.45 -6.36 14.94
C ILE A 182 4.00 -6.44 13.47
N PRO A 183 3.73 -7.66 12.95
CA PRO A 183 3.51 -7.87 11.53
C PRO A 183 2.28 -7.10 11.03
N MET A 184 2.43 -6.28 9.99
CA MET A 184 1.29 -5.61 9.37
C MET A 184 1.07 -6.09 7.94
N LEU A 185 -0.21 -6.28 7.60
CA LEU A 185 -0.66 -6.63 6.26
C LEU A 185 -1.25 -5.38 5.57
N PRO A 186 -1.23 -5.31 4.22
CA PRO A 186 -1.69 -4.15 3.46
C PRO A 186 -3.23 -4.02 3.39
N TRP A 187 -3.98 -4.65 4.30
CA TRP A 187 -5.44 -4.57 4.43
C TRP A 187 -5.85 -4.37 5.88
N VAL A 188 -6.96 -3.67 6.11
CA VAL A 188 -7.36 -3.18 7.44
C VAL A 188 -7.74 -4.30 8.41
N SER A 189 -8.45 -5.31 7.91
CA SER A 189 -9.08 -6.39 8.68
C SER A 189 -8.13 -7.39 9.35
N SER A 190 -6.81 -7.33 9.09
CA SER A 190 -5.85 -8.27 9.70
C SER A 190 -4.83 -7.61 10.64
N ASN A 191 -5.05 -6.36 11.02
CA ASN A 191 -4.12 -5.58 11.85
C ASN A 191 -4.65 -5.34 13.28
N ASP A 192 -5.57 -6.15 13.80
CA ASP A 192 -6.22 -5.94 15.11
C ASP A 192 -5.26 -6.10 16.30
N HIS A 193 -4.26 -6.96 16.15
CA HIS A 193 -3.27 -7.22 17.18
C HIS A 193 -2.33 -6.02 17.45
N VAL A 194 -2.21 -5.07 16.51
CA VAL A 194 -1.26 -3.94 16.61
C VAL A 194 -1.58 -3.05 17.83
N THR A 195 -2.86 -2.79 18.09
CA THR A 195 -3.27 -1.98 19.25
C THR A 195 -2.87 -2.62 20.57
N ALA A 196 -2.98 -3.95 20.69
CA ALA A 196 -2.55 -4.67 21.88
C ALA A 196 -1.03 -4.54 22.08
N ARG A 197 -0.25 -4.67 21.00
CA ARG A 197 1.21 -4.48 21.03
C ARG A 197 1.62 -3.05 21.40
N LEU A 198 0.92 -2.04 20.92
CA LEU A 198 1.17 -0.65 21.31
C LEU A 198 0.93 -0.43 22.81
N LYS A 199 -0.13 -1.01 23.38
CA LYS A 199 -0.39 -0.99 24.84
C LYS A 199 0.66 -1.75 25.65
N GLU A 200 1.27 -2.79 25.08
CA GLU A 200 2.42 -3.48 25.71
C GLU A 200 3.66 -2.59 25.72
N LEU A 201 3.95 -1.91 24.60
CA LEU A 201 5.07 -0.95 24.52
C LEU A 201 4.89 0.23 25.48
N GLU A 202 3.67 0.76 25.60
CA GLU A 202 3.36 1.83 26.54
C GLU A 202 3.60 1.39 28.00
N ARG A 203 3.10 0.21 28.38
CA ARG A 203 3.30 -0.35 29.73
C ARG A 203 4.75 -0.65 30.06
N ARG A 204 5.55 -0.98 29.05
CA ARG A 204 6.99 -1.21 29.20
C ARG A 204 7.74 0.06 29.60
N GLY A 205 7.19 1.23 29.30
CA GLY A 205 7.78 2.51 29.63
C GLY A 205 8.71 3.06 28.54
N PRO A 206 9.51 4.08 28.87
CA PRO A 206 10.20 4.86 27.86
C PRO A 206 11.31 4.13 27.14
N GLY A 207 11.35 4.34 25.82
CA GLY A 207 12.37 3.84 24.94
C GLY A 207 12.45 4.62 23.63
N LYS A 208 13.52 4.36 22.88
CA LYS A 208 13.72 4.87 21.53
C LYS A 208 13.62 3.72 20.54
N TYR A 209 12.60 3.74 19.70
CA TYR A 209 12.24 2.64 18.81
C TYR A 209 12.45 3.02 17.34
N TYR A 210 13.12 2.15 16.59
CA TYR A 210 13.19 2.30 15.13
C TYR A 210 12.11 1.45 14.48
N VAL A 211 11.17 2.06 13.76
CA VAL A 211 10.05 1.36 13.11
C VAL A 211 10.27 1.32 11.61
N HIS A 212 10.14 0.15 11.01
CA HIS A 212 10.24 0.02 9.57
C HIS A 212 9.25 -1.02 9.02
N CYS A 213 9.01 -0.92 7.72
CA CYS A 213 8.46 -2.02 6.94
C CYS A 213 9.46 -2.38 5.84
N TYR A 214 8.98 -2.92 4.71
CA TYR A 214 9.87 -3.26 3.59
C TYR A 214 10.51 -2.01 2.97
N LEU A 215 9.70 -1.04 2.54
CA LEU A 215 10.14 0.24 1.98
C LEU A 215 9.92 1.44 2.90
N GLY A 216 9.43 1.24 4.13
CA GLY A 216 9.18 2.35 5.08
C GLY A 216 8.04 3.32 4.69
N LYS A 217 7.14 2.96 3.76
CA LYS A 217 6.05 3.84 3.27
C LYS A 217 4.68 3.46 3.85
N ASP A 218 3.96 2.56 3.18
CA ASP A 218 2.53 2.34 3.41
C ASP A 218 2.20 1.88 4.84
N ARG A 219 2.77 0.76 5.29
CA ARG A 219 2.54 0.21 6.64
C ARG A 219 3.03 1.13 7.77
N VAL A 220 4.09 1.90 7.51
CA VAL A 220 4.66 2.85 8.46
C VAL A 220 3.68 4.00 8.75
N ASN A 221 3.06 4.57 7.72
CA ASN A 221 2.08 5.65 7.91
C ASN A 221 0.83 5.16 8.65
N VAL A 222 0.36 3.95 8.36
CA VAL A 222 -0.76 3.35 9.10
C VAL A 222 -0.37 3.09 10.57
N PHE A 223 0.85 2.62 10.83
CA PHE A 223 1.36 2.47 12.19
C PHE A 223 1.43 3.81 12.94
N LYS A 224 1.89 4.89 12.29
CA LYS A 224 1.88 6.24 12.88
C LYS A 224 0.49 6.68 13.32
N ARG A 225 -0.55 6.37 12.53
CA ARG A 225 -1.94 6.65 12.93
C ARG A 225 -2.38 5.87 14.15
N LEU A 226 -2.09 4.57 14.18
CA LEU A 226 -2.39 3.72 15.33
C LEU A 226 -1.65 4.20 16.59
N LEU A 227 -0.39 4.62 16.45
CA LEU A 227 0.41 5.18 17.54
C LEU A 227 -0.19 6.51 18.04
N ALA A 228 -0.58 7.40 17.15
CA ALA A 228 -1.21 8.67 17.50
C ALA A 228 -2.55 8.44 18.23
N ALA A 229 -3.40 7.56 17.69
CA ALA A 229 -4.65 7.16 18.32
C ALA A 229 -4.44 6.56 19.72
N ALA A 230 -3.47 5.65 19.87
CA ALA A 230 -3.16 5.03 21.16
C ALA A 230 -2.58 6.03 22.20
N SER A 231 -1.83 7.03 21.75
CA SER A 231 -1.22 8.05 22.62
C SER A 231 -2.12 9.27 22.89
N GLY A 232 -3.35 9.28 22.37
CA GLY A 232 -4.25 10.44 22.45
C GLY A 232 -3.73 11.68 21.71
N GLY A 233 -2.73 11.51 20.84
CA GLY A 233 -2.07 12.58 20.10
C GLY A 233 -2.61 12.74 18.68
N ALA A 234 -2.41 13.91 18.10
CA ALA A 234 -2.60 14.10 16.66
C ALA A 234 -1.36 13.59 15.90
N VAL A 235 -1.55 12.97 14.73
CA VAL A 235 -0.43 12.62 13.85
C VAL A 235 0.21 13.92 13.33
N LYS A 236 1.47 14.18 13.69
CA LYS A 236 2.15 15.43 13.37
C LYS A 236 2.88 15.37 12.02
N ASN A 237 3.44 14.22 11.65
CA ASN A 237 4.28 14.05 10.46
C ASN A 237 3.88 12.80 9.65
N LEU A 238 2.72 12.85 8.99
CA LEU A 238 2.50 12.00 7.81
C LEU A 238 3.35 12.57 6.67
N ASP A 239 4.24 11.76 6.12
CA ASP A 239 5.05 12.17 5.00
C ASP A 239 4.17 12.24 3.74
N ALA A 240 3.59 13.41 3.51
CA ALA A 240 2.69 13.69 2.40
C ALA A 240 3.34 13.45 1.02
N SER A 241 4.68 13.43 0.94
CA SER A 241 5.40 13.15 -0.30
C SER A 241 5.43 11.66 -0.66
N SER A 242 5.21 10.79 0.34
CA SER A 242 5.23 9.33 0.18
C SER A 242 3.85 8.67 0.31
N ALA A 243 2.89 9.38 0.91
CA ALA A 243 1.52 8.92 1.11
C ALA A 243 0.73 8.91 -0.21
N ARG A 244 -0.07 7.86 -0.45
CA ARG A 244 -1.02 7.87 -1.58
C ARG A 244 -2.19 8.77 -1.21
N THR A 245 -2.48 9.77 -2.04
CA THR A 245 -3.57 10.72 -1.82
C THR A 245 -4.74 10.46 -2.76
N LEU A 246 -5.92 10.97 -2.41
CA LEU A 246 -7.09 10.97 -3.30
C LEU A 246 -6.97 11.98 -4.45
N LYS A 247 -6.06 12.95 -4.34
CA LYS A 247 -5.83 13.95 -5.38
C LYS A 247 -5.44 13.30 -6.70
N GLY A 248 -6.22 13.56 -7.76
CA GLY A 248 -6.00 12.99 -9.09
C GLY A 248 -6.50 11.55 -9.29
N LEU A 249 -6.98 10.89 -8.22
CA LEU A 249 -7.61 9.57 -8.32
C LEU A 249 -9.04 9.73 -8.86
N LYS A 250 -9.36 8.97 -9.91
CA LYS A 250 -10.66 9.09 -10.61
C LYS A 250 -11.75 8.19 -10.07
N SER A 251 -11.39 7.05 -9.49
CA SER A 251 -12.36 6.03 -9.09
C SER A 251 -11.75 5.05 -8.11
N PHE A 252 -12.62 4.54 -7.24
CA PHE A 252 -12.46 3.28 -6.54
C PHE A 252 -13.17 2.14 -7.28
N GLU A 253 -13.05 0.91 -6.80
CA GLU A 253 -13.69 -0.27 -7.37
C GLU A 253 -15.21 -0.09 -7.49
N ARG A 254 -15.81 0.51 -6.46
CA ARG A 254 -17.26 0.71 -6.36
C ARG A 254 -17.79 1.97 -7.05
N GLY A 255 -16.94 2.73 -7.73
CA GLY A 255 -17.39 3.94 -8.44
C GLY A 255 -16.41 5.10 -8.51
N ALA A 256 -16.86 6.19 -9.11
CA ALA A 256 -16.08 7.39 -9.35
C ALA A 256 -15.83 8.20 -8.07
N ILE A 257 -14.70 8.91 -8.06
CA ILE A 257 -14.34 9.88 -7.03
C ILE A 257 -14.53 11.28 -7.60
N THR A 258 -15.22 12.13 -6.87
CA THR A 258 -15.50 13.52 -7.28
C THR A 258 -14.93 14.46 -6.23
N GLU A 259 -14.05 15.38 -6.64
CA GLU A 259 -13.62 16.47 -5.76
C GLU A 259 -14.71 17.55 -5.71
N LEU A 260 -15.38 17.68 -4.56
CA LEU A 260 -16.46 18.66 -4.37
C LEU A 260 -15.91 20.07 -4.14
N GLU A 261 -14.80 20.13 -3.42
CA GLU A 261 -13.96 21.30 -3.22
C GLU A 261 -12.55 20.87 -2.83
N ARG A 262 -11.63 21.83 -2.73
CA ARG A 262 -10.26 21.55 -2.34
C ARG A 262 -10.22 20.75 -1.04
N ASP A 263 -9.63 19.55 -1.13
CA ASP A 263 -9.46 18.58 -0.04
C ASP A 263 -10.79 18.02 0.53
N VAL A 264 -11.89 18.05 -0.23
CA VAL A 264 -13.15 17.37 0.10
C VAL A 264 -13.57 16.50 -1.07
N TYR A 265 -13.60 15.19 -0.83
CA TYR A 265 -13.84 14.19 -1.86
C TYR A 265 -15.13 13.44 -1.58
N LEU A 266 -15.98 13.28 -2.60
CA LEU A 266 -17.09 12.34 -2.61
C LEU A 266 -16.63 11.04 -3.25
N THR A 267 -16.73 9.92 -2.54
CA THR A 267 -16.27 8.61 -2.99
C THR A 267 -17.38 7.56 -2.81
N PRO A 268 -17.34 6.41 -3.49
CA PRO A 268 -18.06 5.24 -3.01
C PRO A 268 -17.39 4.70 -1.72
N TYR A 269 -18.05 3.77 -1.04
CA TYR A 269 -17.51 3.09 0.14
C TYR A 269 -16.24 2.31 -0.28
N PRO A 270 -15.07 2.55 0.33
CA PRO A 270 -13.82 1.94 -0.13
C PRO A 270 -13.72 0.43 0.18
N THR A 271 -12.97 -0.34 -0.61
CA THR A 271 -12.54 -1.70 -0.21
C THR A 271 -11.51 -1.65 0.92
N ASP A 272 -11.16 -2.78 1.53
CA ASP A 272 -10.15 -2.82 2.60
C ASP A 272 -8.79 -2.32 2.10
N GLU A 273 -8.41 -2.64 0.86
CA GLU A 273 -7.16 -2.19 0.24
C GLU A 273 -7.19 -0.69 -0.07
N GLU A 274 -8.32 -0.17 -0.54
CA GLU A 274 -8.49 1.26 -0.83
C GLU A 274 -8.49 2.09 0.46
N PHE A 275 -9.16 1.57 1.50
CA PHE A 275 -9.18 2.17 2.82
C PHE A 275 -7.76 2.20 3.41
N PHE A 276 -7.03 1.08 3.37
CA PHE A 276 -5.64 1.03 3.81
C PHE A 276 -4.74 1.97 2.99
N GLY A 277 -4.85 1.91 1.67
CA GLY A 277 -3.94 2.57 0.73
C GLY A 277 -4.11 4.08 0.63
N TYR A 278 -5.35 4.58 0.64
CA TYR A 278 -5.65 6.00 0.35
C TYR A 278 -6.27 6.76 1.52
N ILE A 279 -6.96 6.07 2.43
CA ILE A 279 -7.59 6.71 3.60
C ILE A 279 -6.62 6.70 4.79
N LEU A 280 -6.16 5.51 5.19
CA LEU A 280 -5.29 5.34 6.36
C LEU A 280 -3.83 5.68 6.06
N ASN A 281 -3.28 5.21 4.95
CA ASN A 281 -1.93 5.61 4.55
C ASN A 281 -1.90 7.05 3.98
N GLY A 282 -3.05 7.57 3.53
CA GLY A 282 -3.18 8.91 2.97
C GLY A 282 -3.25 10.02 4.03
N THR A 283 -3.68 11.19 3.60
CA THR A 283 -3.77 12.42 4.43
C THR A 283 -5.17 12.66 5.01
N VAL A 284 -6.12 11.74 4.81
CA VAL A 284 -7.52 11.93 5.23
C VAL A 284 -7.60 12.08 6.77
N HIS A 285 -8.35 13.08 7.20
CA HIS A 285 -8.59 13.38 8.61
C HIS A 285 -10.01 13.07 9.06
N THR A 286 -10.99 13.29 8.18
CA THR A 286 -12.40 13.09 8.49
C THR A 286 -13.08 12.22 7.45
N LEU A 287 -13.88 11.27 7.93
CA LEU A 287 -14.83 10.48 7.17
C LEU A 287 -16.24 10.99 7.44
N VAL A 288 -17.02 11.14 6.39
CA VAL A 288 -18.44 11.50 6.47
C VAL A 288 -19.23 10.38 5.78
N SER A 289 -19.99 9.65 6.57
CA SER A 289 -20.77 8.51 6.08
C SER A 289 -22.17 8.96 5.70
N LEU A 290 -22.55 8.78 4.44
CA LEU A 290 -23.91 9.04 3.96
C LEU A 290 -24.86 7.86 4.20
N LEU A 291 -24.32 6.76 4.74
CA LEU A 291 -25.08 5.54 5.00
C LEU A 291 -26.15 5.75 6.07
N ASP A 292 -27.30 5.14 5.83
CA ASP A 292 -28.47 5.25 6.70
C ASP A 292 -28.55 4.08 7.70
N PRO A 293 -28.48 4.31 9.03
CA PRO A 293 -28.64 3.26 10.03
C PRO A 293 -30.05 2.66 10.07
N ALA A 294 -31.06 3.34 9.53
CA ALA A 294 -32.40 2.78 9.38
C ALA A 294 -32.47 1.71 8.28
N ASN A 295 -31.49 1.65 7.37
CA ASN A 295 -31.37 0.61 6.35
C ASN A 295 -30.56 -0.58 6.90
N PRO A 296 -31.16 -1.78 7.05
CA PRO A 296 -30.46 -2.97 7.54
C PRO A 296 -29.21 -3.35 6.74
N ASP A 297 -29.19 -3.10 5.43
CA ASP A 297 -28.05 -3.44 4.57
C ASP A 297 -26.84 -2.54 4.83
N ASN A 298 -27.07 -1.33 5.34
CA ASN A 298 -26.00 -0.38 5.68
C ASN A 298 -25.38 -0.65 7.06
N LEU A 299 -26.14 -1.25 7.98
CA LEU A 299 -25.71 -1.44 9.38
C LEU A 299 -24.35 -2.17 9.52
N PRO A 300 -24.06 -3.26 8.78
CA PRO A 300 -22.76 -3.91 8.87
C PRO A 300 -21.61 -3.00 8.43
N TRP A 301 -21.83 -2.16 7.42
CA TRP A 301 -20.82 -1.23 6.89
C TRP A 301 -20.58 -0.07 7.84
N ILE A 302 -21.65 0.50 8.41
CA ILE A 302 -21.55 1.56 9.43
C ILE A 302 -20.75 1.06 10.62
N LYS A 303 -21.09 -0.11 11.18
CA LYS A 303 -20.36 -0.69 12.32
C LYS A 303 -18.89 -0.97 11.99
N LYS A 304 -18.62 -1.45 10.78
CA LYS A 304 -17.24 -1.68 10.31
C LYS A 304 -16.48 -0.35 10.22
N GLU A 305 -17.10 0.68 9.67
CA GLU A 305 -16.49 2.01 9.56
C GLU A 305 -16.24 2.64 10.92
N GLU A 306 -17.20 2.56 11.85
CA GLU A 306 -17.05 3.03 13.24
C GLU A 306 -15.86 2.36 13.92
N ALA A 307 -15.76 1.03 13.82
CA ALA A 307 -14.64 0.28 14.39
C ALA A 307 -13.29 0.69 13.78
N ILE A 308 -13.24 0.96 12.48
CA ILE A 308 -12.03 1.45 11.81
C ILE A 308 -11.72 2.87 12.26
N ALA A 309 -12.70 3.76 12.29
CA ALA A 309 -12.50 5.16 12.65
C ALA A 309 -11.97 5.30 14.08
N GLU A 310 -12.58 4.58 15.03
CA GLU A 310 -12.12 4.51 16.42
C GLU A 310 -10.68 3.97 16.49
N LYS A 311 -10.42 2.82 15.86
CA LYS A 311 -9.12 2.15 15.92
C LYS A 311 -7.97 3.01 15.38
N TYR A 312 -8.19 3.73 14.29
CA TYR A 312 -7.16 4.51 13.61
C TYR A 312 -7.20 6.02 13.93
N GLY A 313 -8.06 6.44 14.86
CA GLY A 313 -8.19 7.84 15.26
C GLY A 313 -8.66 8.76 14.12
N LEU A 314 -9.55 8.27 13.25
CA LEU A 314 -10.20 9.09 12.24
C LEU A 314 -11.47 9.72 12.84
N ALA A 315 -11.70 10.99 12.53
CA ALA A 315 -13.00 11.59 12.83
C ALA A 315 -14.05 10.98 11.90
N LEU A 316 -15.14 10.47 12.46
CA LEU A 316 -16.28 9.95 11.70
C LEU A 316 -17.51 10.79 12.00
N VAL A 317 -18.17 11.26 10.94
CA VAL A 317 -19.44 11.98 11.01
C VAL A 317 -20.49 11.16 10.28
N SER A 318 -21.51 10.69 11.01
CA SER A 318 -22.67 10.04 10.40
C SER A 318 -23.65 11.10 9.89
N CYS A 319 -24.02 11.00 8.63
CA CYS A 319 -24.92 11.93 7.94
C CYS A 319 -25.86 11.12 7.04
N PRO A 320 -26.91 10.47 7.58
CA PRO A 320 -27.78 9.57 6.82
C PRO A 320 -28.66 10.33 5.82
N TRP A 321 -28.07 10.72 4.70
CA TRP A 321 -28.54 11.82 3.83
C TRP A 321 -29.96 11.62 3.30
N VAL A 322 -30.27 10.38 2.93
CA VAL A 322 -31.60 9.99 2.43
C VAL A 322 -32.69 10.29 3.44
N SER A 323 -32.42 10.03 4.72
CA SER A 323 -33.38 10.19 5.82
C SER A 323 -33.44 11.61 6.39
N LEU A 324 -32.56 12.52 5.95
CA LEU A 324 -32.56 13.91 6.42
C LEU A 324 -33.61 14.76 5.70
N GLY A 325 -34.43 15.48 6.47
CA GLY A 325 -35.27 16.56 5.96
C GLY A 325 -34.46 17.81 5.55
N GLU A 326 -35.06 18.74 4.82
CA GLU A 326 -34.38 19.89 4.22
C GLU A 326 -33.59 20.76 5.23
N GLY A 327 -34.19 21.08 6.38
CA GLY A 327 -33.52 21.84 7.44
C GLY A 327 -32.32 21.11 8.06
N ALA A 328 -32.43 19.79 8.21
CA ALA A 328 -31.35 18.95 8.72
C ALA A 328 -30.21 18.82 7.70
N ARG A 329 -30.52 18.71 6.41
CA ARG A 329 -29.52 18.72 5.31
C ARG A 329 -28.70 20.00 5.30
N LYS A 330 -29.33 21.15 5.52
CA LYS A 330 -28.63 22.44 5.60
C LYS A 330 -27.65 22.48 6.78
N THR A 331 -28.06 21.95 7.93
CA THR A 331 -27.22 21.87 9.13
C THR A 331 -26.05 20.91 8.90
N ALA A 332 -26.32 19.69 8.41
CA ALA A 332 -25.30 18.71 8.09
C ALA A 332 -24.28 19.24 7.08
N MET A 333 -24.71 20.01 6.07
CA MET A 333 -23.80 20.62 5.09
C MET A 333 -22.84 21.64 5.74
N LYS A 334 -23.34 22.43 6.69
CA LYS A 334 -22.52 23.36 7.45
C LYS A 334 -21.48 22.61 8.28
N ASP A 335 -21.90 21.52 8.93
CA ASP A 335 -21.02 20.71 9.77
C ASP A 335 -19.94 20.02 8.94
N ILE A 336 -20.30 19.40 7.80
CA ILE A 336 -19.37 18.76 6.85
C ILE A 336 -18.33 19.75 6.35
N ARG A 337 -18.71 21.00 6.05
CA ARG A 337 -17.76 22.04 5.61
C ARG A 337 -16.80 22.50 6.71
N ALA A 338 -17.22 22.38 7.97
CA ALA A 338 -16.45 22.79 9.13
C ALA A 338 -15.46 21.70 9.61
N VAL A 339 -15.56 20.47 9.10
CA VAL A 339 -14.68 19.38 9.55
C VAL A 339 -13.23 19.60 9.11
N LYS A 340 -12.32 18.89 9.78
CA LYS A 340 -10.90 18.91 9.43
C LYS A 340 -10.66 18.24 8.08
N LYS A 341 -10.07 18.98 7.16
CA LYS A 341 -9.69 18.53 5.81
C LYS A 341 -8.28 17.94 5.80
N PRO A 342 -7.94 16.98 4.90
CA PRO A 342 -8.83 16.40 3.89
C PRO A 342 -9.98 15.55 4.43
N ALA A 343 -11.17 15.77 3.89
CA ALA A 343 -12.40 15.08 4.26
C ALA A 343 -12.88 14.18 3.13
N VAL A 344 -13.39 13.00 3.47
CA VAL A 344 -13.97 12.05 2.54
C VAL A 344 -15.42 11.83 2.91
N VAL A 345 -16.31 12.26 2.03
CA VAL A 345 -17.73 11.94 2.08
C VAL A 345 -17.96 10.69 1.24
N HIS A 346 -18.70 9.72 1.74
CA HIS A 346 -19.00 8.52 0.96
C HIS A 346 -20.42 8.00 1.15
N ALA A 347 -20.93 7.36 0.09
CA ALA A 347 -22.06 6.44 0.16
C ALA A 347 -21.64 5.08 -0.41
N PHE A 348 -22.51 4.07 -0.39
CA PHE A 348 -22.10 2.73 -0.81
C PHE A 348 -21.63 2.67 -2.27
N LEU A 349 -22.36 3.30 -3.19
CA LEU A 349 -22.01 3.40 -4.61
C LEU A 349 -21.98 4.87 -5.06
N SER A 350 -21.06 5.20 -5.97
CA SER A 350 -20.95 6.58 -6.47
C SER A 350 -22.13 7.02 -7.35
N LYS A 351 -22.89 6.07 -7.89
CA LYS A 351 -24.09 6.29 -8.73
C LYS A 351 -25.40 6.15 -7.94
N ALA A 352 -25.31 6.02 -6.62
CA ALA A 352 -26.50 5.95 -5.80
C ALA A 352 -27.20 7.33 -5.80
N PRO A 353 -28.55 7.40 -5.82
CA PRO A 353 -29.28 8.67 -5.88
C PRO A 353 -28.87 9.67 -4.80
N GLU A 354 -28.51 9.18 -3.61
CA GLU A 354 -28.02 10.00 -2.51
C GLU A 354 -26.70 10.70 -2.79
N CYS A 355 -25.80 10.10 -3.57
CA CYS A 355 -24.54 10.74 -3.98
C CYS A 355 -24.81 11.90 -4.93
N GLU A 356 -25.70 11.71 -5.91
CA GLU A 356 -26.05 12.73 -6.89
C GLU A 356 -26.77 13.91 -6.23
N ASP A 357 -27.76 13.62 -5.39
CA ASP A 357 -28.49 14.62 -4.61
C ASP A 357 -27.56 15.39 -3.65
N PHE A 358 -26.68 14.68 -2.92
CA PHE A 358 -25.69 15.32 -2.06
C PHE A 358 -24.74 16.23 -2.84
N ALA A 359 -24.19 15.76 -3.96
CA ALA A 359 -23.27 16.54 -4.79
C ALA A 359 -23.94 17.80 -5.35
N ALA A 360 -25.17 17.68 -5.84
CA ALA A 360 -25.96 18.81 -6.33
C ALA A 360 -26.24 19.83 -5.21
N TYR A 361 -26.64 19.36 -4.02
CA TYR A 361 -26.88 20.20 -2.87
C TYR A 361 -25.60 20.91 -2.40
N TYR A 362 -24.47 20.17 -2.36
CA TYR A 362 -23.16 20.72 -2.01
C TYR A 362 -22.75 21.85 -2.95
N ALA A 363 -22.93 21.66 -4.26
CA ALA A 363 -22.63 22.66 -5.27
C ALA A 363 -23.53 23.91 -5.14
N ALA A 364 -24.84 23.72 -4.95
CA ALA A 364 -25.78 24.82 -4.77
C ALA A 364 -25.47 25.65 -3.50
N ALA A 365 -25.10 24.98 -2.41
CA ALA A 365 -24.70 25.64 -1.16
C ALA A 365 -23.35 26.37 -1.26
N LYS A 366 -22.54 26.13 -2.31
CA LYS A 366 -21.26 26.81 -2.54
C LYS A 366 -21.44 28.10 -3.34
N ALA A 367 -22.49 28.16 -4.16
CA ALA A 367 -22.80 29.32 -5.01
C ALA A 367 -23.52 30.46 -4.26
N LYS A 368 -24.04 30.16 -3.07
CA LYS A 368 -24.60 31.12 -2.11
C LYS A 368 -23.54 31.51 -1.10
#